data_AF-A0A2I0W3K6-F1
#
_entry.id   AF-A0A2I0W3K6-F1
#
_cell.length_a   1.000
_cell.length_b   1.000
_cell.length_c   1.000
_cell.angle_alpha   90.00
_cell.angle_beta   90.00
_cell.angle_gamma   90.00
#
_symmetry.space_group_name_H-M   'P 1'
#
loop_
_entity.id
_entity.type
_entity.pdbx_description
1 polymer ?
#
loop_
_entity_poly.entity_id
_entity_poly.type
_entity_poly.pdbx_seq_one_letter_code
_entity_poly.pdbx_strand_id
1 'polypeptide(L)'
;MSPVFTGGPGVDEVPPVWIDRVGFKANISESFTRQSKFTYGLVMEEITTRDETSSICTHGARPLPSGGLSMDGPPTTLSGTGVDRMAFAQANITRDNTKYVNGTVVGERNVFQLDQGLGIGSNFPFFNRHQLTITRFIQLKQVEEGAGKPPPPVLVLHGHYGGCVGDLPSYDAFTLGGPYSVRGYNMGELGASRNILELAAELRIPVRNTHVYTFVEHGNDLGSSKDLKGNPTEFFRRVGYGSSYGVGAKLGLVRMEYAVDHNSGTGAVFFRFGERF
;
A
#
# COMPACT_ATOMS: atom_id res chain seq x y z
N MET A 1 -9.27 6.01 -8.90
CA MET A 1 -8.10 6.89 -9.13
C MET A 1 -6.83 6.13 -8.75
N SER A 2 -5.81 6.17 -9.60
CA SER A 2 -4.53 5.51 -9.35
C SER A 2 -3.55 6.42 -8.60
N PRO A 3 -2.94 5.97 -7.49
CA PRO A 3 -1.92 6.72 -6.74
C PRO A 3 -0.58 6.88 -7.49
N VAL A 4 -0.43 6.20 -8.63
CA VAL A 4 0.77 6.31 -9.48
C VAL A 4 0.75 7.61 -10.28
N PHE A 5 -0.42 8.21 -10.53
CA PHE A 5 -0.59 9.45 -11.27
C PHE A 5 -1.07 10.58 -10.34
N THR A 6 -0.28 10.86 -9.32
CA THR A 6 -0.52 11.88 -8.29
C THR A 6 0.66 12.85 -8.22
N GLY A 7 0.42 14.13 -7.92
CA GLY A 7 1.51 15.10 -7.73
C GLY A 7 2.36 14.76 -6.51
N GLY A 8 3.67 14.96 -6.61
CA GLY A 8 4.53 15.11 -5.44
C GLY A 8 4.40 16.51 -4.82
N PRO A 9 5.17 16.80 -3.76
CA PRO A 9 5.15 18.11 -3.10
C PRO A 9 5.39 19.26 -4.09
N GLY A 10 4.49 20.26 -4.08
CA GLY A 10 4.59 21.45 -4.95
C GLY A 10 4.22 21.21 -6.41
N VAL A 11 3.59 20.08 -6.75
CA VAL A 11 2.94 19.85 -8.05
C VAL A 11 1.43 19.87 -7.84
N ASP A 12 0.83 21.04 -8.05
CA ASP A 12 -0.62 21.21 -7.91
C ASP A 12 -1.37 20.49 -9.05
N GLU A 13 -2.49 19.86 -8.68
CA GLU A 13 -3.52 19.28 -9.57
C GLU A 13 -3.01 18.51 -10.80
N VAL A 14 -2.43 17.33 -10.55
CA VAL A 14 -2.20 16.32 -11.58
C VAL A 14 -3.55 15.70 -11.99
N PRO A 15 -3.91 15.69 -13.29
CA PRO A 15 -5.13 15.05 -13.75
C PRO A 15 -5.17 13.56 -13.33
N PRO A 16 -6.25 13.10 -12.69
CA PRO A 16 -6.38 11.72 -12.27
C PRO A 16 -6.46 10.77 -13.45
N VAL A 17 -5.81 9.62 -13.27
CA VAL A 17 -6.04 8.44 -14.11
C VAL A 17 -6.87 7.43 -13.33
N TRP A 18 -7.98 7.02 -13.91
CA TRP A 18 -8.85 5.96 -13.42
C TRP A 18 -8.43 4.63 -14.03
N ILE A 19 -8.46 3.57 -13.24
CA ILE A 19 -8.10 2.21 -13.67
C ILE A 19 -9.33 1.35 -13.51
N ASP A 20 -9.91 0.94 -14.62
CA ASP A 20 -11.04 0.02 -14.67
C ASP A 20 -10.52 -1.39 -14.93
N ARG A 21 -10.98 -2.36 -14.14
CA ARG A 21 -10.65 -3.78 -14.33
C ARG A 21 -11.91 -4.60 -14.48
N VAL A 22 -11.95 -5.41 -15.54
CA VAL A 22 -13.02 -6.38 -15.80
C VAL A 22 -12.38 -7.72 -16.06
N GLY A 23 -12.81 -8.76 -15.35
CA GLY A 23 -12.16 -10.06 -15.47
C GLY A 23 -12.84 -11.19 -14.72
N PHE A 24 -12.24 -12.36 -14.86
CA PHE A 24 -12.61 -13.59 -14.18
C PHE A 24 -11.49 -14.02 -13.25
N LYS A 25 -11.86 -14.48 -12.06
CA LYS A 25 -10.93 -15.01 -11.07
C LYS A 25 -11.48 -16.32 -10.51
N ALA A 26 -10.69 -17.37 -10.59
CA ALA A 26 -11.00 -18.67 -10.00
C ALA A 26 -9.91 -19.04 -8.99
N ASN A 27 -10.28 -19.26 -7.72
CA ASN A 27 -9.33 -19.63 -6.66
C ASN A 27 -9.77 -20.89 -5.93
N ILE A 28 -8.78 -21.65 -5.49
CA ILE A 28 -8.89 -22.73 -4.52
C ILE A 28 -8.26 -22.24 -3.21
N SER A 29 -8.87 -22.56 -2.08
CA SER A 29 -8.34 -22.24 -0.76
C SER A 29 -8.24 -23.47 0.11
N GLU A 30 -7.06 -23.70 0.66
CA GLU A 30 -6.74 -24.80 1.55
C GLU A 30 -6.32 -24.25 2.91
N SER A 31 -6.70 -24.95 3.98
CA SER A 31 -6.25 -24.61 5.33
C SER A 31 -5.27 -25.70 5.77
N PHE A 32 -3.98 -25.38 5.81
CA PHE A 32 -2.95 -26.33 6.26
C PHE A 32 -3.02 -26.55 7.77
N THR A 33 -3.31 -25.49 8.51
CA THR A 33 -3.55 -25.53 9.96
C THR A 33 -4.67 -24.56 10.31
N ARG A 34 -5.09 -24.51 11.59
CA ARG A 34 -6.08 -23.51 12.04
C ARG A 34 -5.60 -22.07 11.85
N GLN A 35 -4.29 -21.86 11.80
CA GLN A 35 -3.64 -20.56 11.70
C GLN A 35 -3.05 -20.28 10.32
N SER A 36 -2.98 -21.27 9.43
CA SER A 36 -2.33 -21.14 8.12
C SER A 36 -3.33 -21.44 7.01
N LYS A 37 -3.56 -20.46 6.15
CA LYS A 37 -4.41 -20.56 4.95
C LYS A 37 -3.58 -20.30 3.71
N PHE A 38 -3.77 -21.14 2.71
CA PHE A 38 -3.19 -20.98 1.38
C PHE A 38 -4.30 -20.85 0.35
N THR A 39 -4.20 -19.84 -0.49
CA THR A 39 -5.14 -19.60 -1.58
C THR A 39 -4.35 -19.48 -2.87
N TYR A 40 -4.71 -20.23 -3.89
CA TYR A 40 -4.08 -20.13 -5.21
C TYR A 40 -5.14 -20.16 -6.31
N GLY A 41 -4.85 -19.55 -7.44
CA GLY A 41 -5.85 -19.38 -8.48
C GLY A 41 -5.31 -18.77 -9.77
N LEU A 42 -6.21 -18.63 -10.73
CA LEU A 42 -5.96 -17.98 -12.00
C LEU A 42 -6.83 -16.74 -12.12
N VAL A 43 -6.23 -15.67 -12.64
CA VAL A 43 -6.89 -14.41 -12.94
C VAL A 43 -6.72 -14.14 -14.43
N MET A 44 -7.81 -13.73 -15.07
CA MET A 44 -7.82 -13.21 -16.44
C MET A 44 -8.58 -11.89 -16.42
N GLU A 45 -7.93 -10.81 -16.83
CA GLU A 45 -8.53 -9.48 -16.76
C GLU A 45 -8.16 -8.59 -17.95
N GLU A 46 -9.07 -7.67 -18.25
CA GLU A 46 -8.85 -6.49 -19.08
C GLU A 46 -8.79 -5.27 -18.16
N ILE A 47 -7.76 -4.46 -18.35
CA ILE A 47 -7.49 -3.21 -17.64
C ILE A 47 -7.63 -2.09 -18.65
N THR A 48 -8.49 -1.11 -18.36
CA THR A 48 -8.64 0.12 -19.15
C THR A 48 -8.29 1.33 -18.29
N THR A 49 -7.40 2.19 -18.78
CA THR A 49 -7.07 3.45 -18.12
C THR A 49 -7.87 4.59 -18.72
N ARG A 50 -8.52 5.39 -17.87
CA ARG A 50 -9.39 6.49 -18.28
C ARG A 50 -9.00 7.81 -17.64
N ASP A 51 -9.28 8.91 -18.33
CA ASP A 51 -9.19 10.27 -17.78
C ASP A 51 -10.50 10.71 -17.12
N GLU A 52 -10.58 11.97 -16.68
CA GLU A 52 -11.76 12.57 -16.07
C GLU A 52 -12.99 12.60 -16.99
N THR A 53 -12.79 12.60 -18.31
CA THR A 53 -13.85 12.57 -19.31
C THR A 53 -14.29 11.15 -19.67
N SER A 54 -13.77 10.13 -18.97
CA SER A 54 -13.97 8.70 -19.25
C SER A 54 -13.38 8.23 -20.59
N SER A 55 -12.56 9.06 -21.23
CA SER A 55 -11.83 8.73 -22.46
C SER A 55 -10.60 7.89 -22.13
N ILE A 56 -10.16 7.06 -23.10
CA ILE A 56 -8.97 6.23 -22.91
C ILE A 56 -7.75 7.14 -22.73
N CYS A 57 -7.06 6.94 -21.62
CA CYS A 57 -5.88 7.72 -21.24
C CYS A 57 -4.64 6.85 -21.39
N THR A 58 -3.74 7.18 -22.31
CA THR A 58 -2.53 6.38 -22.61
C THR A 58 -1.30 6.80 -21.83
N HIS A 59 -1.25 8.06 -21.37
CA HIS A 59 -0.12 8.65 -20.67
C HIS A 59 -0.60 9.51 -19.51
N GLY A 60 0.17 9.52 -18.42
CA GLY A 60 -0.01 10.48 -17.34
C GLY A 60 0.23 11.91 -17.85
N ALA A 61 -0.52 12.85 -17.29
CA ALA A 61 -0.39 14.26 -17.62
C ALA A 61 0.16 15.07 -16.44
N ARG A 62 0.80 16.20 -16.71
CA ARG A 62 1.08 17.21 -15.67
C ARG A 62 0.77 18.61 -16.19
N PRO A 63 0.34 19.54 -15.32
CA PRO A 63 0.17 20.93 -15.72
C PRO A 63 1.53 21.58 -16.02
N LEU A 64 1.57 22.38 -17.08
CA LEU A 64 2.69 23.23 -17.45
C LEU A 64 2.50 24.63 -16.86
N PRO A 65 3.60 25.39 -16.62
CA PRO A 65 3.52 26.79 -16.22
C PRO A 65 2.75 27.69 -17.21
N SER A 66 2.61 27.25 -18.47
CA SER A 66 1.83 27.92 -19.51
C SER A 66 0.31 27.73 -19.38
N GLY A 67 -0.16 26.94 -18.40
CA GLY A 67 -1.58 26.62 -18.20
C GLY A 67 -2.11 25.47 -19.07
N GLY A 68 -1.26 24.87 -19.92
CA GLY A 68 -1.60 23.66 -20.69
C GLY A 68 -1.24 22.37 -19.95
N LEU A 69 -1.72 21.22 -20.47
CA LEU A 69 -1.33 19.90 -19.99
C LEU A 69 -0.22 19.31 -20.87
N SER A 70 0.81 18.76 -20.23
CA SER A 70 1.85 17.97 -20.88
C SER A 70 1.45 16.50 -20.85
N MET A 71 1.28 15.88 -22.02
CA MET A 71 0.91 14.46 -22.18
C MET A 71 2.13 13.56 -22.41
N ASP A 72 3.33 14.05 -22.08
CA ASP A 72 4.62 13.36 -22.21
C ASP A 72 4.96 12.51 -20.98
N GLY A 73 4.00 12.29 -20.09
CA GLY A 73 4.20 11.56 -18.85
C GLY A 73 4.32 10.06 -19.01
N PRO A 74 4.43 9.33 -17.89
CA PRO A 74 4.60 7.89 -17.91
C PRO A 74 3.39 7.21 -18.59
N PRO A 75 3.62 6.16 -19.41
CA PRO A 75 2.53 5.41 -20.00
C PRO A 75 1.67 4.77 -18.91
N THR A 76 0.36 4.74 -19.14
CA THR A 76 -0.60 4.23 -18.18
C THR A 76 -0.64 2.70 -18.16
N THR A 77 -0.41 2.07 -19.31
CA THR A 77 -0.42 0.62 -19.50
C THR A 77 0.91 0.07 -20.01
N LEU A 78 1.11 -1.26 -19.92
CA LEU A 78 2.29 -1.93 -20.46
C LEU A 78 2.34 -1.80 -21.99
N SER A 79 1.20 -2.04 -22.66
CA SER A 79 1.08 -1.91 -24.11
C SER A 79 1.20 -0.46 -24.62
N GLY A 80 0.99 0.54 -23.75
CA GLY A 80 0.93 1.95 -24.13
C GLY A 80 -0.35 2.37 -24.87
N THR A 81 -1.32 1.46 -25.04
CA THR A 81 -2.58 1.74 -25.75
C THR A 81 -3.69 2.26 -24.84
N GLY A 82 -3.45 2.29 -23.53
CA GLY A 82 -4.49 2.57 -22.52
C GLY A 82 -5.40 1.37 -22.20
N VAL A 83 -5.21 0.23 -22.89
CA VAL A 83 -5.92 -1.02 -22.61
C VAL A 83 -4.94 -2.19 -22.58
N ASP A 84 -4.91 -2.93 -21.48
CA ASP A 84 -4.15 -4.17 -21.36
C ASP A 84 -5.08 -5.34 -21.08
N ARG A 85 -4.73 -6.51 -21.61
CA ARG A 85 -5.33 -7.79 -21.22
C ARG A 85 -4.24 -8.67 -20.67
N MET A 86 -4.49 -9.39 -19.60
CA MET A 86 -3.51 -10.33 -19.08
C MET A 86 -4.15 -11.52 -18.37
N ALA A 87 -3.40 -12.64 -18.36
CA ALA A 87 -3.66 -13.75 -17.48
C ALA A 87 -2.45 -14.01 -16.56
N PHE A 88 -2.71 -14.22 -15.27
CA PHE A 88 -1.68 -14.52 -14.28
C PHE A 88 -2.17 -15.54 -13.27
N ALA A 89 -1.22 -16.31 -12.72
CA ALA A 89 -1.47 -17.17 -11.58
C ALA A 89 -1.22 -16.38 -10.28
N GLN A 90 -2.11 -16.51 -9.31
CA GLN A 90 -2.00 -15.86 -8.02
C GLN A 90 -1.88 -16.91 -6.92
N ALA A 91 -1.03 -16.66 -5.94
CA ALA A 91 -0.88 -17.45 -4.72
C ALA A 91 -0.78 -16.52 -3.50
N ASN A 92 -1.41 -16.89 -2.40
CA ASN A 92 -1.40 -16.15 -1.14
C ASN A 92 -1.30 -17.14 0.02
N ILE A 93 -0.27 -16.99 0.84
CA ILE A 93 -0.09 -17.72 2.10
C ILE A 93 -0.29 -16.72 3.24
N THR A 94 -1.27 -16.98 4.10
CA THR A 94 -1.51 -16.21 5.32
C THR A 94 -1.29 -17.12 6.52
N ARG A 95 -0.42 -16.70 7.44
CA ARG A 95 -0.20 -17.32 8.74
C ARG A 95 -0.53 -16.33 9.85
N ASP A 96 -1.62 -16.57 10.56
CA ASP A 96 -2.15 -15.72 11.61
C ASP A 96 -2.18 -16.45 12.95
N ASN A 97 -1.20 -16.15 13.79
CA ASN A 97 -1.07 -16.64 15.17
C ASN A 97 -1.46 -15.55 16.19
N THR A 98 -2.27 -14.57 15.79
CA THR A 98 -2.75 -13.54 16.71
C THR A 98 -3.79 -14.10 17.68
N LYS A 99 -3.77 -13.59 18.92
CA LYS A 99 -4.75 -13.86 19.97
C LYS A 99 -5.14 -12.55 20.65
N TYR A 100 -6.31 -12.55 21.28
CA TYR A 100 -6.76 -11.43 22.10
C TYR A 100 -6.41 -11.69 23.56
N VAL A 101 -5.67 -10.77 24.18
CA VAL A 101 -5.38 -10.74 25.62
C VAL A 101 -6.07 -9.50 26.19
N ASN A 102 -7.10 -9.70 27.01
CA ASN A 102 -7.90 -8.62 27.62
C ASN A 102 -8.36 -7.55 26.60
N GLY A 103 -8.75 -7.99 25.39
CA GLY A 103 -9.22 -7.11 24.30
C GLY A 103 -8.13 -6.49 23.42
N THR A 104 -6.85 -6.76 23.69
CA THR A 104 -5.72 -6.30 22.84
C THR A 104 -5.14 -7.45 22.04
N VAL A 105 -4.81 -7.19 20.76
CA VAL A 105 -4.19 -8.17 19.86
C VAL A 105 -2.72 -8.39 20.27
N VAL A 106 -2.32 -9.64 20.42
CA VAL A 106 -0.95 -10.10 20.71
C VAL A 106 -0.61 -11.27 19.78
N GLY A 107 0.65 -11.43 19.40
CA GLY A 107 1.11 -12.53 18.56
C GLY A 107 1.67 -12.03 17.23
N GLU A 108 1.42 -12.78 16.17
CA GLU A 108 2.03 -12.50 14.87
C GLU A 108 1.10 -12.78 13.70
N ARG A 109 1.23 -11.98 12.65
CA ARG A 109 0.52 -12.18 11.38
C ARG A 109 1.49 -11.99 10.22
N ASN A 110 1.59 -13.00 9.37
CA ASN A 110 2.44 -12.99 8.18
C ASN A 110 1.57 -13.24 6.95
N VAL A 111 1.80 -12.48 5.90
CA VAL A 111 1.12 -12.64 4.62
C VAL A 111 2.17 -12.59 3.53
N PHE A 112 2.18 -13.60 2.67
CA PHE A 112 2.99 -13.63 1.47
C PHE A 112 2.07 -13.78 0.26
N GLN A 113 2.22 -12.90 -0.72
CA GLN A 113 1.44 -12.91 -1.97
C GLN A 113 2.41 -12.99 -3.14
N LEU A 114 2.01 -13.75 -4.16
CA LEU A 114 2.77 -13.96 -5.37
C LEU A 114 1.81 -13.94 -6.56
N ASP A 115 2.09 -13.09 -7.54
CA ASP A 115 1.42 -13.03 -8.83
C ASP A 115 2.45 -13.34 -9.93
N GLN A 116 2.22 -14.40 -10.68
CA GLN A 116 3.07 -14.86 -11.78
C GLN A 116 2.35 -14.63 -13.11
N GLY A 117 2.84 -13.67 -13.90
CA GLY A 117 2.40 -13.44 -15.27
C GLY A 117 2.66 -14.67 -16.14
N LEU A 118 1.66 -15.08 -16.91
CA LEU A 118 1.72 -16.28 -17.76
C LEU A 118 2.18 -15.97 -19.19
N GLY A 119 2.51 -14.71 -19.51
CA GLY A 119 2.83 -14.29 -20.87
C GLY A 119 1.64 -14.30 -21.82
N ILE A 120 0.41 -14.25 -21.31
CA ILE A 120 -0.83 -14.29 -22.11
C ILE A 120 -1.47 -12.91 -22.07
N GLY A 121 -1.76 -12.34 -23.25
CA GLY A 121 -2.48 -11.08 -23.40
C GLY A 121 -1.69 -9.98 -24.09
N SER A 122 -2.01 -8.72 -23.78
CA SER A 122 -1.41 -7.52 -24.41
C SER A 122 0.10 -7.46 -24.12
N ASN A 123 0.91 -7.51 -25.18
CA ASN A 123 2.37 -7.44 -25.10
C ASN A 123 3.03 -8.61 -24.31
N PHE A 124 2.37 -9.76 -24.20
CA PHE A 124 2.89 -10.98 -23.57
C PHE A 124 3.48 -10.76 -22.16
N PRO A 125 2.70 -10.24 -21.20
CA PRO A 125 3.22 -9.80 -19.91
C PRO A 125 3.78 -10.97 -19.11
N PHE A 126 5.09 -10.96 -18.86
CA PHE A 126 5.77 -11.98 -18.09
C PHE A 126 6.47 -11.35 -16.89
N PHE A 127 5.95 -11.65 -15.69
CA PHE A 127 6.37 -11.00 -14.47
C PHE A 127 6.22 -11.89 -13.26
N ASN A 128 6.94 -11.54 -12.21
CA ASN A 128 6.83 -12.13 -10.88
C ASN A 128 6.71 -11.00 -9.87
N ARG A 129 5.48 -10.71 -9.45
CA ARG A 129 5.17 -9.68 -8.47
C ARG A 129 4.92 -10.36 -7.14
N HIS A 130 5.61 -9.92 -6.10
CA HIS A 130 5.55 -10.56 -4.79
C HIS A 130 5.45 -9.51 -3.69
N GLN A 131 4.72 -9.85 -2.63
CA GLN A 131 4.52 -8.99 -1.47
C GLN A 131 4.67 -9.81 -0.21
N LEU A 132 5.40 -9.28 0.76
CA LEU A 132 5.60 -9.87 2.07
C LEU A 132 5.21 -8.84 3.13
N THR A 133 4.23 -9.19 3.96
CA THR A 133 3.80 -8.40 5.11
C THR A 133 4.03 -9.20 6.38
N ILE A 134 4.76 -8.63 7.32
CA ILE A 134 5.08 -9.22 8.61
C ILE A 134 4.64 -8.23 9.68
N THR A 135 3.67 -8.62 10.51
CA THR A 135 3.23 -7.85 11.66
C THR A 135 3.46 -8.66 12.94
N ARG A 136 4.03 -8.02 13.96
CA ARG A 136 4.29 -8.57 15.28
C ARG A 136 3.64 -7.68 16.32
N PHE A 137 2.81 -8.27 17.17
CA PHE A 137 2.17 -7.63 18.31
C PHE A 137 2.83 -8.15 19.59
N ILE A 138 3.84 -7.43 20.05
CA ILE A 138 4.69 -7.83 21.18
C ILE A 138 4.10 -7.28 22.48
N GLN A 139 3.68 -8.18 23.36
CA GLN A 139 3.23 -7.83 24.69
C GLN A 139 4.41 -7.37 25.56
N LEU A 140 4.41 -6.11 25.99
CA LEU A 140 5.51 -5.52 26.76
C LEU A 140 5.45 -5.87 28.25
N LYS A 141 4.25 -6.19 28.76
CA LYS A 141 4.04 -6.56 30.16
C LYS A 141 3.09 -7.75 30.25
N GLN A 142 3.48 -8.76 31.02
CA GLN A 142 2.60 -9.85 31.38
C GLN A 142 1.47 -9.34 32.28
N VAL A 143 0.23 -9.66 31.93
CA VAL A 143 -0.97 -9.29 32.69
C VAL A 143 -1.79 -10.55 32.92
N GLU A 144 -2.56 -10.57 34.00
CA GLU A 144 -3.52 -11.64 34.24
C GLU A 144 -4.62 -11.60 33.17
N GLU A 145 -4.84 -12.73 32.50
CA GLU A 145 -5.91 -12.88 31.51
C GLU A 145 -7.25 -13.03 32.24
N GLY A 146 -8.26 -12.23 31.87
CA GLY A 146 -9.59 -12.33 32.47
C GLY A 146 -10.51 -11.17 32.12
N ALA A 147 -11.82 -11.40 32.22
CA ALA A 147 -12.83 -10.36 32.00
C ALA A 147 -12.63 -9.20 33.00
N GLY A 148 -12.57 -7.96 32.49
CA GLY A 148 -12.38 -6.76 33.31
C GLY A 148 -10.95 -6.50 33.80
N LYS A 149 -9.98 -7.37 33.45
CA LYS A 149 -8.55 -7.13 33.74
C LYS A 149 -7.98 -6.09 32.77
N PRO A 150 -6.97 -5.30 33.20
CA PRO A 150 -6.38 -4.28 32.34
C PRO A 150 -5.70 -4.92 31.12
N PRO A 151 -5.84 -4.32 29.93
CA PRO A 151 -5.08 -4.75 28.75
C PRO A 151 -3.57 -4.52 28.95
N PRO A 152 -2.71 -5.32 28.32
CA PRO A 152 -1.28 -5.07 28.35
C PRO A 152 -0.88 -3.95 27.37
N PRO A 153 0.18 -3.17 27.67
CA PRO A 153 0.84 -2.37 26.64
C PRO A 153 1.46 -3.28 25.57
N VAL A 154 1.32 -2.87 24.31
CA VAL A 154 1.76 -3.65 23.14
C VAL A 154 2.63 -2.79 22.23
N LEU A 155 3.77 -3.33 21.82
CA LEU A 155 4.57 -2.81 20.72
C LEU A 155 4.20 -3.56 19.45
N VAL A 156 3.69 -2.83 18.47
CA VAL A 156 3.45 -3.35 17.13
C VAL A 156 4.65 -3.03 16.26
N LEU A 157 5.24 -4.06 15.66
CA LEU A 157 6.25 -3.92 14.62
C LEU A 157 5.66 -4.44 13.31
N HIS A 158 5.77 -3.66 12.25
CA HIS A 158 5.26 -4.00 10.94
C HIS A 158 6.32 -3.76 9.89
N GLY A 159 6.48 -4.74 9.00
CA GLY A 159 7.30 -4.64 7.81
C GLY A 159 6.48 -5.04 6.60
N HIS A 160 6.57 -4.26 5.54
CA HIS A 160 5.98 -4.56 4.25
C HIS A 160 7.03 -4.39 3.16
N TYR A 161 7.26 -5.46 2.41
CA TYR A 161 8.11 -5.46 1.24
C TYR A 161 7.25 -5.84 0.03
N GLY A 162 7.38 -5.07 -1.04
CA GLY A 162 6.78 -5.35 -2.34
C GLY A 162 7.87 -5.35 -3.39
N GLY A 163 7.80 -6.25 -4.35
CA GLY A 163 8.77 -6.32 -5.43
C GLY A 163 8.19 -6.92 -6.71
N CYS A 164 8.79 -6.57 -7.84
CA CYS A 164 8.40 -7.14 -9.13
C CYS A 164 9.60 -7.31 -10.08
N VAL A 165 9.81 -8.54 -10.53
CA VAL A 165 10.79 -8.90 -11.56
C VAL A 165 10.06 -9.17 -12.88
N GLY A 166 10.59 -8.68 -14.01
CA GLY A 166 9.98 -8.83 -15.33
C GLY A 166 9.15 -7.62 -15.75
N ASP A 167 8.03 -7.82 -16.44
CA ASP A 167 7.18 -6.72 -16.86
C ASP A 167 6.42 -6.10 -15.68
N LEU A 168 6.32 -4.78 -15.60
CA LEU A 168 5.49 -4.13 -14.60
C LEU A 168 4.80 -2.91 -15.21
N PRO A 169 3.48 -2.95 -15.46
CA PRO A 169 2.72 -1.79 -15.88
C PRO A 169 2.62 -0.76 -14.75
N SER A 170 2.48 0.51 -15.12
CA SER A 170 2.32 1.61 -14.16
C SER A 170 1.09 1.43 -13.26
N TYR A 171 0.00 0.83 -13.72
CA TYR A 171 -1.19 0.60 -12.89
C TYR A 171 -1.04 -0.47 -11.79
N ASP A 172 0.01 -1.30 -11.84
CA ASP A 172 0.34 -2.30 -10.80
C ASP A 172 1.61 -1.97 -10.03
N ALA A 173 2.21 -0.80 -10.30
CA ALA A 173 3.38 -0.31 -9.59
C ALA A 173 3.08 -0.14 -8.09
N PHE A 174 4.09 -0.40 -7.27
CA PHE A 174 3.97 -0.18 -5.83
C PHE A 174 4.02 1.31 -5.55
N THR A 175 3.14 1.78 -4.67
CA THR A 175 3.07 3.19 -4.29
C THR A 175 3.39 3.38 -2.82
N LEU A 176 4.07 4.49 -2.53
CA LEU A 176 4.46 4.88 -1.18
C LEU A 176 3.72 6.13 -0.75
N GLY A 177 3.37 6.19 0.53
CA GLY A 177 2.63 7.29 1.12
C GLY A 177 1.13 7.01 1.15
N GLY A 178 0.50 7.46 2.22
CA GLY A 178 -0.92 7.26 2.45
C GLY A 178 -1.23 6.46 3.70
N PRO A 179 -2.52 6.26 3.98
CA PRO A 179 -2.98 5.76 5.27
C PRO A 179 -2.67 4.29 5.58
N TYR A 180 -2.42 3.51 4.54
CA TYR A 180 -2.07 2.09 4.62
C TYR A 180 -0.59 1.82 4.32
N SER A 181 0.18 2.88 4.09
CA SER A 181 1.62 2.91 3.84
C SER A 181 2.25 3.74 4.98
N VAL A 182 2.90 4.86 4.66
CA VAL A 182 3.43 5.87 5.59
C VAL A 182 2.38 6.95 5.84
N ARG A 183 1.86 7.02 7.08
CA ARG A 183 0.86 8.01 7.50
C ARG A 183 1.41 9.43 7.43
N GLY A 184 0.52 10.43 7.32
CA GLY A 184 0.90 11.84 7.18
C GLY A 184 1.07 12.28 5.72
N TYR A 185 1.46 11.36 4.82
CA TYR A 185 1.50 11.59 3.38
C TYR A 185 0.16 11.28 2.71
N ASN A 186 -0.11 11.92 1.57
CA ASN A 186 -1.19 11.54 0.67
C ASN A 186 -0.88 10.20 -0.05
N MET A 187 -1.91 9.58 -0.62
CA MET A 187 -1.76 8.31 -1.32
C MET A 187 -0.79 8.46 -2.51
N GLY A 188 0.29 7.69 -2.51
CA GLY A 188 1.29 7.70 -3.58
C GLY A 188 2.21 8.91 -3.62
N GLU A 189 2.08 9.86 -2.67
CA GLU A 189 2.85 11.11 -2.66
C GLU A 189 4.37 10.89 -2.59
N LEU A 190 4.81 9.83 -1.91
CA LEU A 190 6.23 9.55 -1.73
C LEU A 190 6.87 8.96 -2.98
N GLY A 191 6.15 8.17 -3.77
CA GLY A 191 6.71 7.53 -4.96
C GLY A 191 5.85 6.43 -5.54
N ALA A 192 6.20 6.04 -6.77
CA ALA A 192 5.76 4.81 -7.41
C ALA A 192 6.98 4.05 -7.94
N SER A 193 7.10 2.75 -7.63
CA SER A 193 8.31 1.99 -7.91
C SER A 193 8.05 0.50 -8.18
N ARG A 194 9.10 -0.20 -8.59
CA ARG A 194 9.06 -1.66 -8.80
C ARG A 194 9.20 -2.45 -7.51
N ASN A 195 9.97 -1.91 -6.57
CA ASN A 195 10.23 -2.48 -5.26
C ASN A 195 10.02 -1.42 -4.18
N ILE A 196 9.48 -1.82 -3.04
CA ILE A 196 9.29 -0.95 -1.88
C ILE A 196 9.66 -1.69 -0.60
N LEU A 197 10.09 -0.92 0.39
CA LEU A 197 10.22 -1.37 1.76
C LEU A 197 9.59 -0.33 2.68
N GLU A 198 8.66 -0.79 3.51
CA GLU A 198 7.98 -0.01 4.53
C GLU A 198 8.19 -0.65 5.89
N LEU A 199 8.53 0.17 6.87
CA LEU A 199 8.74 -0.23 8.25
C LEU A 199 7.90 0.68 9.16
N ALA A 200 7.22 0.08 10.11
CA ALA A 200 6.42 0.82 11.09
C ALA A 200 6.59 0.22 12.49
N ALA A 201 6.69 1.09 13.47
CA ALA A 201 6.65 0.75 14.88
C ALA A 201 5.55 1.58 15.55
N GLU A 202 4.66 0.93 16.30
CA GLU A 202 3.57 1.58 17.02
C GLU A 202 3.50 1.07 18.47
N LEU A 203 3.72 1.96 19.43
CA LEU A 203 3.59 1.65 20.85
C LEU A 203 2.19 2.01 21.32
N ARG A 204 1.43 1.01 21.78
CA ARG A 204 0.06 1.14 22.29
C ARG A 204 0.06 1.04 23.81
N ILE A 205 -0.47 2.06 24.47
CA ILE A 205 -0.56 2.15 25.92
C ILE A 205 -2.04 2.19 26.34
N PRO A 206 -2.49 1.23 27.17
CA PRO A 206 -3.84 1.22 27.70
C PRO A 206 -4.08 2.39 28.65
N VAL A 207 -5.18 3.13 28.45
CA VAL A 207 -5.61 4.24 29.31
C VAL A 207 -7.09 4.07 29.60
N ARG A 208 -7.43 3.65 30.82
CA ARG A 208 -8.82 3.35 31.24
C ARG A 208 -9.48 2.33 30.27
N ASN A 209 -10.53 2.74 29.57
CA ASN A 209 -11.29 1.91 28.62
C ASN A 209 -10.85 2.13 27.16
N THR A 210 -9.76 2.87 26.93
CA THR A 210 -9.21 3.20 25.61
C THR A 210 -7.70 2.90 25.57
N HIS A 211 -7.07 3.09 24.42
CA HIS A 211 -5.63 3.06 24.26
C HIS A 211 -5.18 4.32 23.52
N VAL A 212 -4.08 4.89 23.99
CA VAL A 212 -3.31 5.89 23.25
C VAL A 212 -2.14 5.19 22.58
N TYR A 213 -1.67 5.74 21.48
CA TYR A 213 -0.54 5.17 20.76
C TYR A 213 0.36 6.25 20.20
N THR A 214 1.63 5.90 20.02
CA THR A 214 2.60 6.67 19.24
C THR A 214 3.18 5.77 18.19
N PHE A 215 3.50 6.33 17.02
CA PHE A 215 4.06 5.57 15.93
C PHE A 215 5.19 6.31 15.24
N VAL A 216 6.06 5.53 14.61
CA VAL A 216 7.09 5.97 13.66
C VAL A 216 7.04 5.03 12.46
N GLU A 217 7.07 5.60 11.27
CA GLU A 217 6.97 4.87 10.00
C GLU A 217 8.00 5.41 9.01
N HIS A 218 8.54 4.54 8.17
CA HIS A 218 9.45 4.88 7.09
C HIS A 218 9.15 4.04 5.86
N GLY A 219 9.14 4.68 4.69
CA GLY A 219 8.96 4.03 3.40
C GLY A 219 10.08 4.41 2.44
N ASN A 220 10.53 3.46 1.62
CA ASN A 220 11.62 3.62 0.67
C ASN A 220 11.38 2.80 -0.60
N ASP A 221 11.66 3.37 -1.76
CA ASP A 221 11.47 2.75 -3.08
C ASP A 221 12.64 1.86 -3.55
N LEU A 222 13.66 1.71 -2.71
CA LEU A 222 14.88 0.94 -2.95
C LEU A 222 15.61 1.37 -4.24
N GLY A 223 15.43 2.63 -4.66
CA GLY A 223 16.01 3.16 -5.89
C GLY A 223 15.42 2.60 -7.18
N SER A 224 14.29 1.90 -7.10
CA SER A 224 13.67 1.19 -8.23
C SER A 224 12.58 1.98 -8.96
N SER A 225 12.31 3.22 -8.56
CA SER A 225 11.37 4.12 -9.27
C SER A 225 11.79 4.38 -10.71
N LYS A 226 13.10 4.58 -10.95
CA LYS A 226 13.66 4.84 -12.28
C LYS A 226 13.48 3.69 -13.28
N ASP A 227 13.29 2.48 -12.76
CA ASP A 227 13.13 1.27 -13.56
C ASP A 227 11.67 1.06 -14.01
N LEU A 228 10.74 1.91 -13.54
CA LEU A 228 9.40 1.99 -14.11
C LEU A 228 9.41 2.80 -15.40
N LYS A 229 8.64 2.34 -16.38
CA LYS A 229 8.52 3.00 -17.68
C LYS A 229 8.00 4.44 -17.49
N GLY A 230 8.77 5.41 -17.99
CA GLY A 230 8.46 6.83 -17.88
C GLY A 230 8.71 7.46 -16.51
N ASN A 231 9.34 6.73 -15.56
CA ASN A 231 9.73 7.18 -14.22
C ASN A 231 8.70 8.12 -13.54
N PRO A 232 7.53 7.60 -13.12
CA PRO A 232 6.47 8.42 -12.52
C PRO A 232 6.94 9.24 -11.31
N THR A 233 7.81 8.67 -10.46
CA THR A 233 8.35 9.35 -9.28
C THR A 233 9.08 10.63 -9.68
N GLU A 234 10.01 10.56 -10.64
CA GLU A 234 10.72 11.76 -11.12
C GLU A 234 9.80 12.70 -11.88
N PHE A 235 8.95 12.17 -12.77
CA PHE A 235 8.04 12.97 -13.58
C PHE A 235 7.10 13.85 -12.73
N PHE A 236 6.59 13.29 -11.63
CA PHE A 236 5.72 13.96 -10.66
C PHE A 236 6.47 14.60 -9.49
N ARG A 237 7.79 14.73 -9.56
CA ARG A 237 8.65 15.37 -8.53
C ARG A 237 8.49 14.79 -7.13
N ARG A 238 8.36 13.46 -7.04
CA ARG A 238 8.34 12.71 -5.79
C ARG A 238 9.76 12.33 -5.38
N VAL A 239 9.95 12.07 -4.09
CA VAL A 239 11.28 11.87 -3.50
C VAL A 239 11.74 10.40 -3.54
N GLY A 240 10.80 9.45 -3.53
CA GLY A 240 11.09 8.00 -3.49
C GLY A 240 11.22 7.43 -2.06
N TYR A 241 11.24 8.28 -1.03
CA TYR A 241 11.27 7.85 0.36
C TYR A 241 10.67 8.92 1.29
N GLY A 242 10.30 8.50 2.49
CA GLY A 242 9.78 9.41 3.52
C GLY A 242 9.64 8.77 4.88
N SER A 243 9.64 9.60 5.91
CA SER A 243 9.46 9.20 7.31
C SER A 243 8.32 9.97 7.93
N SER A 244 7.60 9.32 8.82
CA SER A 244 6.51 9.94 9.58
C SER A 244 6.57 9.50 11.02
N TYR A 245 6.09 10.38 11.89
CA TYR A 245 5.85 10.04 13.28
C TYR A 245 4.58 10.72 13.76
N GLY A 246 3.97 10.16 14.79
CA GLY A 246 2.74 10.71 15.30
C GLY A 246 2.26 10.09 16.58
N VAL A 247 1.13 10.62 17.02
CA VAL A 247 0.41 10.18 18.21
C VAL A 247 -1.07 10.06 17.89
N GLY A 248 -1.75 9.13 18.54
CA GLY A 248 -3.18 8.96 18.36
C GLY A 248 -3.87 8.35 19.58
N ALA A 249 -5.18 8.41 19.56
CA ALA A 249 -6.05 7.83 20.55
C ALA A 249 -7.20 7.07 19.86
N LYS A 250 -7.55 5.91 20.40
CA LYS A 250 -8.63 5.08 19.86
C LYS A 250 -9.91 5.21 20.70
N LEU A 251 -10.91 5.90 20.19
CA LEU A 251 -12.21 6.09 20.83
C LEU A 251 -13.25 5.16 20.18
N GLY A 252 -13.43 3.98 20.75
CA GLY A 252 -14.34 2.95 20.21
C GLY A 252 -13.85 2.43 18.86
N LEU A 253 -14.59 2.70 17.79
CA LEU A 253 -14.21 2.32 16.41
C LEU A 253 -13.40 3.40 15.70
N VAL A 254 -13.30 4.61 16.27
CA VAL A 254 -12.63 5.75 15.67
C VAL A 254 -11.22 5.88 16.23
N ARG A 255 -10.26 6.16 15.36
CA ARG A 255 -8.90 6.55 15.67
C ARG A 255 -8.71 8.00 15.27
N MET A 256 -8.34 8.82 16.24
CA MET A 256 -7.89 10.19 16.01
C MET A 256 -6.37 10.18 16.10
N GLU A 257 -5.69 10.65 15.06
CA GLU A 257 -4.22 10.68 15.03
C GLU A 257 -3.72 12.00 14.47
N TYR A 258 -2.64 12.51 15.07
CA TYR A 258 -1.84 13.59 14.54
C TYR A 258 -0.55 13.00 13.99
N ALA A 259 -0.32 13.16 12.69
CA ALA A 259 0.86 12.65 12.00
C ALA A 259 1.67 13.81 11.44
N VAL A 260 2.98 13.74 11.59
CA VAL A 260 3.94 14.71 11.06
C VAL A 260 4.72 14.04 9.93
N ASP A 261 4.60 14.62 8.74
CA ASP A 261 5.45 14.31 7.59
C ASP A 261 6.84 14.95 7.82
N HIS A 262 7.89 14.14 7.76
CA HIS A 262 9.27 14.62 7.94
C HIS A 262 9.85 15.38 6.74
N ASN A 263 9.43 15.06 5.52
CA ASN A 263 9.91 15.68 4.28
C ASN A 263 9.43 17.14 4.17
N SER A 264 8.15 17.41 4.45
CA SER A 264 7.60 18.78 4.44
C SER A 264 7.62 19.47 5.80
N GLY A 265 7.78 18.70 6.89
CA GLY A 265 7.67 19.21 8.26
C GLY A 265 6.24 19.60 8.66
N THR A 266 5.24 19.25 7.84
CA THR A 266 3.84 19.59 8.09
C THR A 266 3.14 18.49 8.91
N GLY A 267 2.19 18.90 9.74
CA GLY A 267 1.40 18.02 10.57
C GLY A 267 -0.07 18.09 10.21
N ALA A 268 -0.74 16.94 10.21
CA ALA A 268 -2.16 16.84 9.92
C ALA A 268 -2.88 15.94 10.92
N VAL A 269 -4.14 16.29 11.20
CA VAL A 269 -5.04 15.51 12.05
C VAL A 269 -5.92 14.64 11.16
N PHE A 270 -6.00 13.35 11.47
CA PHE A 270 -6.82 12.38 10.76
C PHE A 270 -7.81 11.71 11.70
N PHE A 271 -9.01 11.47 11.18
CA PHE A 271 -10.02 10.60 11.79
C PHE A 271 -10.20 9.37 10.91
N ARG A 272 -9.97 8.18 11.48
CA ARG A 272 -10.05 6.91 10.75
C ARG A 272 -10.92 5.92 11.51
N PHE A 273 -11.52 4.99 10.77
CA PHE A 273 -12.31 3.91 11.34
C PHE A 273 -11.53 2.58 11.32
N GLY A 274 -11.76 1.74 12.32
CA GLY A 274 -11.13 0.41 12.42
C GLY A 274 -9.71 0.44 12.97
N GLU A 275 -8.95 -0.63 12.74
CA GLU A 275 -7.54 -0.79 13.14
C GLU A 275 -6.57 -0.47 11.98
N ARG A 276 -5.32 -0.14 12.30
CA ARG A 276 -4.25 0.00 11.28
C ARG A 276 -3.63 -1.35 10.90
N PHE A 277 -3.43 -2.20 11.89
CA PHE A 277 -2.70 -3.47 11.82
C PHE A 277 -3.56 -4.62 12.31
#